data_AF-A0A7M7HJK2-F1
#
_entry.id   AF-A0A7M7HJK2-F1
#
_cell.length_a   1.000
_cell.length_b   1.000
_cell.length_c   1.000
_cell.angle_alpha   90.00
_cell.angle_beta   90.00
_cell.angle_gamma   90.00
#
_symmetry.space_group_name_H-M   'P 1'
#
loop_
_entity.id
_entity.type
_entity.pdbx_description
1 polymer ?
#
loop_
_entity_poly.entity_id
_entity_poly.type
_entity_poly.pdbx_seq_one_letter_code
_entity_poly.pdbx_strand_id
1 'polypeptide(L)'
;MVRILEYRPENARDPWTFICGATLLDQRWILTAAHSMFDKHGNLIQKENMNLFFGDYDSYLTEESEKSRQPAEIIVHEDYDKTNFDNDIALIRIDPPLWEFTPYIRPICLAPSLLASRIMETNNNGRVTGWGQESLKSSTSRFMKEVELPIVDRQTCEESVDEDEGEFTDNMFCAGYPIALHDACSGDTGGPFAFRHDDGRWYQLGIVSWGIGCAFEGEYGFYTSVSRYLHWLRSKNVTVAYSSNVARRFNESQPIEALAFTVRSPSTLTVAAGSAVDLECFPNRGDASVQWFINNRPVRNLVEGVRFLPSGLVLHFDAIENSFSAVYSCEARVNDEEGEQVIRANFQLQVTGA
;
A
#
# COMPACT_ATOMS: atom_id res chain seq x y z
N MET A 1 7.59 -9.84 -15.19
CA MET A 1 8.68 -9.66 -14.23
C MET A 1 9.79 -8.83 -14.87
N VAL A 2 10.49 -8.02 -14.08
CA VAL A 2 11.66 -7.22 -14.51
C VAL A 2 12.81 -7.57 -13.57
N ARG A 3 14.00 -7.84 -14.12
CA ARG A 3 15.20 -8.14 -13.33
C ARG A 3 16.05 -6.88 -13.22
N ILE A 4 16.44 -6.50 -12.01
CA ILE A 4 17.27 -5.31 -11.75
C ILE A 4 18.68 -5.76 -11.38
N LEU A 5 19.67 -5.22 -12.08
CA LEU A 5 21.08 -5.40 -11.75
C LEU A 5 21.73 -4.07 -11.36
N GLU A 6 22.64 -4.14 -10.40
CA GLU A 6 23.54 -3.07 -10.00
C GLU A 6 24.96 -3.36 -10.51
N TYR A 7 25.64 -2.32 -10.98
CA TYR A 7 27.05 -2.35 -11.32
C TYR A 7 27.90 -2.16 -10.05
N ARG A 8 28.67 -3.19 -9.69
CA ARG A 8 29.56 -3.26 -8.53
C ARG A 8 30.99 -3.54 -8.98
N PRO A 9 31.86 -2.51 -9.11
CA PRO A 9 33.20 -2.67 -9.68
C PRO A 9 34.13 -3.56 -8.85
N GLU A 10 33.83 -3.78 -7.57
CA GLU A 10 34.58 -4.71 -6.71
C GLU A 10 34.47 -6.18 -7.14
N ASN A 11 33.44 -6.54 -7.93
CA ASN A 11 33.22 -7.91 -8.39
C ASN A 11 34.00 -8.17 -9.69
N ALA A 12 35.28 -8.52 -9.54
CA ALA A 12 36.24 -8.61 -10.65
C ALA A 12 35.89 -9.61 -11.78
N ARG A 13 34.99 -10.59 -11.55
CA ARG A 13 34.58 -11.58 -12.57
C ARG A 13 33.31 -11.16 -13.32
N ASP A 14 32.33 -10.65 -12.59
CA ASP A 14 31.07 -10.16 -13.15
C ASP A 14 30.64 -8.93 -12.35
N PRO A 15 30.80 -7.71 -12.89
CA PRO A 15 30.48 -6.51 -12.16
C PRO A 15 28.98 -6.27 -12.05
N TRP A 16 28.13 -6.96 -12.83
CA TRP A 16 26.68 -6.79 -12.75
C TRP A 16 26.09 -7.81 -11.78
N THR A 17 25.51 -7.30 -10.69
CA THR A 17 24.94 -8.13 -9.63
C THR A 17 23.43 -7.98 -9.62
N PHE A 18 22.69 -9.08 -9.67
CA PHE A 18 21.25 -9.07 -9.44
C PHE A 18 20.95 -8.58 -8.02
N ILE A 19 20.09 -7.56 -7.91
CA ILE A 19 19.74 -6.96 -6.61
C ILE A 19 18.29 -7.21 -6.21
N CYS A 20 17.36 -7.13 -7.16
CA CYS A 20 15.95 -7.28 -6.89
C CYS A 20 15.14 -7.53 -8.16
N GLY A 21 13.94 -8.06 -7.94
CA GLY A 21 12.87 -8.07 -8.89
C GLY A 21 12.10 -6.75 -8.96
N ALA A 22 11.33 -6.60 -10.03
CA ALA A 22 10.38 -5.50 -10.19
C ALA A 22 9.26 -5.88 -11.17
N THR A 23 8.24 -5.02 -11.26
CA THR A 23 7.05 -5.28 -12.07
C THR A 23 6.80 -4.15 -13.06
N LEU A 24 6.50 -4.50 -14.32
CA LEU A 24 6.15 -3.54 -15.37
C LEU A 24 4.70 -3.08 -15.19
N LEU A 25 4.47 -1.77 -15.07
CA LEU A 25 3.13 -1.18 -14.94
C LEU A 25 2.57 -0.67 -16.27
N ASP A 26 3.43 -0.09 -17.11
CA ASP A 26 3.11 0.35 -18.47
C ASP A 26 4.39 0.38 -19.33
N GLN A 27 4.45 1.15 -20.41
CA GLN A 27 5.66 1.24 -21.26
C GLN A 27 6.82 2.02 -20.62
N ARG A 28 6.62 2.67 -19.46
CA ARG A 28 7.56 3.61 -18.84
C ARG A 28 7.83 3.34 -17.37
N TRP A 29 6.87 2.78 -16.66
CA TRP A 29 6.88 2.69 -15.21
C TRP A 29 7.10 1.26 -14.75
N ILE A 30 8.05 1.12 -13.83
CA ILE A 30 8.42 -0.12 -13.18
C ILE A 30 8.23 0.09 -11.67
N LEU A 31 7.60 -0.88 -11.01
CA LEU A 31 7.30 -0.90 -9.58
C LEU A 31 8.22 -1.89 -8.86
N THR A 32 8.84 -1.49 -7.77
CA THR A 32 9.74 -2.33 -6.97
C THR A 32 9.73 -1.89 -5.50
N ALA A 33 10.53 -2.55 -4.66
CA ALA A 33 10.74 -2.18 -3.26
C ALA A 33 11.70 -0.98 -3.15
N ALA A 34 11.46 -0.09 -2.20
CA ALA A 34 12.31 1.07 -1.93
C ALA A 34 13.69 0.67 -1.44
N HIS A 35 13.77 -0.28 -0.51
CA HIS A 35 15.03 -0.70 0.09
C HIS A 35 16.02 -1.25 -0.95
N SER A 36 15.50 -1.83 -2.05
CA SER A 36 16.32 -2.35 -3.15
C SER A 36 17.02 -1.25 -3.94
N MET A 37 16.60 0.01 -3.80
CA MET A 37 17.21 1.16 -4.47
C MET A 37 18.41 1.73 -3.71
N PHE A 38 18.76 1.15 -2.55
CA PHE A 38 19.90 1.58 -1.75
C PHE A 38 21.05 0.57 -1.82
N ASP A 39 22.28 1.09 -1.83
CA ASP A 39 23.49 0.28 -1.76
C ASP A 39 23.73 -0.27 -0.34
N LYS A 40 24.77 -1.10 -0.19
CA LYS A 40 25.18 -1.68 1.11
C LYS A 40 25.59 -0.63 2.17
N HIS A 41 25.75 0.63 1.78
CA HIS A 41 26.08 1.75 2.65
C HIS A 41 24.86 2.63 2.95
N GLY A 42 23.67 2.27 2.44
CA GLY A 42 22.43 2.99 2.63
C GLY A 42 22.26 4.21 1.74
N ASN A 43 23.10 4.39 0.70
CA ASN A 43 22.99 5.47 -0.28
C ASN A 43 22.13 5.05 -1.46
N LEU A 44 21.40 5.99 -2.07
CA LEU A 44 20.61 5.71 -3.27
C LEU A 44 21.55 5.29 -4.41
N ILE A 45 21.27 4.14 -5.04
CA ILE A 45 22.02 3.64 -6.19
C ILE A 45 21.86 4.64 -7.34
N GLN A 46 22.99 5.01 -7.96
CA GLN A 46 22.97 5.87 -9.13
C GLN A 46 22.38 5.13 -10.32
N LYS A 47 21.51 5.78 -11.08
CA LYS A 47 20.83 5.18 -12.24
C LYS A 47 21.81 4.66 -13.30
N GLU A 48 22.98 5.27 -13.44
CA GLU A 48 24.05 4.86 -14.35
C GLU A 48 24.62 3.49 -13.98
N ASN A 49 24.55 3.14 -12.69
CA ASN A 49 24.98 1.86 -12.14
C ASN A 49 23.83 0.84 -12.10
N MET A 50 22.69 1.10 -12.75
CA MET A 50 21.55 0.19 -12.75
C MET A 50 21.15 -0.19 -14.17
N ASN A 51 20.73 -1.45 -14.34
CA ASN A 51 20.18 -1.94 -15.59
C ASN A 51 18.95 -2.82 -15.33
N LEU A 52 17.92 -2.63 -16.15
CA LEU A 52 16.64 -3.34 -16.06
C LEU A 52 16.53 -4.30 -17.24
N PHE A 53 16.14 -5.54 -16.98
CA PHE A 53 15.91 -6.56 -17.99
C PHE A 53 14.45 -7.02 -18.00
N PHE A 54 13.84 -7.03 -19.18
CA PHE A 54 12.45 -7.36 -19.43
C PHE A 54 12.37 -8.60 -20.32
N GLY A 55 11.36 -9.45 -20.12
CA GLY A 55 11.16 -10.63 -20.97
C GLY A 55 12.22 -11.72 -20.82
N ASP A 56 12.95 -11.67 -19.70
CA ASP A 56 13.98 -12.61 -19.27
C ASP A 56 13.33 -13.82 -18.57
N TYR A 57 13.87 -15.00 -18.78
CA TYR A 57 13.53 -16.27 -18.14
C TYR A 57 14.80 -17.00 -17.66
N ASP A 58 15.83 -17.13 -18.52
CA ASP A 58 17.12 -17.73 -18.19
C ASP A 58 18.17 -16.67 -17.89
N SER A 59 18.40 -16.39 -16.61
CA SER A 59 19.30 -15.33 -16.15
C SER A 59 20.77 -15.48 -16.58
N TYR A 60 21.16 -16.64 -17.11
CA TYR A 60 22.53 -16.92 -17.55
C TYR A 60 22.72 -16.71 -19.06
N LEU A 61 21.64 -16.57 -19.83
CA LEU A 61 21.69 -16.45 -21.29
C LEU A 61 20.90 -15.23 -21.73
N THR A 62 21.46 -14.46 -22.66
CA THR A 62 20.67 -13.42 -23.34
C THR A 62 19.68 -14.07 -24.29
N GLU A 63 18.39 -13.86 -24.04
CA GLU A 63 17.28 -14.40 -24.83
C GLU A 63 16.81 -13.41 -25.91
N GLU A 64 16.24 -13.89 -27.02
CA GLU A 64 15.69 -13.01 -28.06
C GLU A 64 14.51 -12.16 -27.56
N SER A 65 13.76 -12.70 -26.59
CA SER A 65 12.68 -12.03 -25.87
C SER A 65 13.18 -10.90 -24.97
N GLU A 66 14.45 -10.94 -24.58
CA GLU A 66 15.04 -10.02 -23.63
C GLU A 66 15.18 -8.62 -24.24
N LYS A 67 14.88 -7.62 -23.41
CA LYS A 67 15.18 -6.21 -23.66
C LYS A 67 15.80 -5.62 -22.41
N SER A 68 16.76 -4.72 -22.58
CA SER A 68 17.36 -3.98 -21.48
C SER A 68 17.11 -2.47 -21.58
N ARG A 69 17.03 -1.80 -20.41
CA ARG A 69 16.95 -0.35 -20.27
C ARG A 69 17.68 0.10 -19.02
N GLN A 70 18.41 1.21 -19.12
CA GLN A 70 18.85 1.95 -17.94
C GLN A 70 17.70 2.82 -17.41
N PRO A 71 17.61 3.01 -16.08
CA PRO A 71 16.68 3.98 -15.50
C PRO A 71 16.95 5.41 -16.00
N ALA A 72 15.89 6.15 -16.30
CA ALA A 72 15.96 7.59 -16.47
C ALA A 72 15.85 8.30 -15.10
N GLU A 73 15.08 7.73 -14.19
CA GLU A 73 14.75 8.28 -12.87
C GLU A 73 14.36 7.16 -11.90
N ILE A 74 14.75 7.32 -10.64
CA ILE A 74 14.40 6.42 -9.53
C ILE A 74 13.68 7.30 -8.49
N ILE A 75 12.48 6.89 -8.08
CA ILE A 75 11.61 7.61 -7.16
C ILE A 75 11.26 6.68 -6.01
N VAL A 76 11.87 6.93 -4.85
CA VAL A 76 11.54 6.24 -3.59
C VAL A 76 10.39 6.98 -2.90
N HIS A 77 9.48 6.26 -2.25
CA HIS A 77 8.42 6.89 -1.44
C HIS A 77 9.03 7.83 -0.40
N GLU A 78 8.45 9.02 -0.26
CA GLU A 78 9.00 10.10 0.58
C GLU A 78 9.07 9.70 2.06
N ASP A 79 8.11 8.90 2.51
CA ASP A 79 8.00 8.42 3.89
C ASP A 79 8.57 6.99 4.08
N TYR A 80 9.42 6.50 3.16
CA TYR A 80 10.08 5.20 3.31
C TYR A 80 10.98 5.17 4.55
N ASP A 81 10.68 4.23 5.46
CA ASP A 81 11.43 4.01 6.69
C ASP A 81 12.38 2.81 6.52
N LYS A 82 13.68 3.07 6.66
CA LYS A 82 14.75 2.06 6.50
C LYS A 82 14.86 1.10 7.69
N THR A 83 14.23 1.42 8.81
CA THR A 83 14.31 0.65 10.04
C THR A 83 13.23 -0.43 10.11
N ASN A 84 11.98 -0.08 9.81
CA ASN A 84 10.85 -1.02 9.88
C ASN A 84 10.27 -1.39 8.51
N PHE A 85 10.84 -0.91 7.41
CA PHE A 85 10.36 -1.14 6.04
C PHE A 85 8.96 -0.58 5.73
N ASP A 86 8.42 0.33 6.57
CA ASP A 86 7.18 1.01 6.22
C ASP A 86 7.38 1.89 4.98
N ASN A 87 6.37 1.93 4.12
CA ASN A 87 6.44 2.58 2.80
C ASN A 87 7.57 2.05 1.89
N ASP A 88 7.86 0.74 1.99
CA ASP A 88 8.83 0.07 1.11
C ASP A 88 8.30 -0.12 -0.33
N ILE A 89 8.26 0.99 -1.07
CA ILE A 89 7.80 1.07 -2.46
C ILE A 89 8.63 2.12 -3.22
N ALA A 90 9.03 1.78 -4.43
CA ALA A 90 9.72 2.67 -5.35
C ALA A 90 9.22 2.50 -6.79
N LEU A 91 9.33 3.58 -7.54
CA LEU A 91 9.11 3.64 -8.97
C LEU A 91 10.44 3.85 -9.70
N ILE A 92 10.57 3.17 -10.83
CA ILE A 92 11.63 3.43 -11.79
C ILE A 92 10.98 3.85 -13.10
N ARG A 93 11.40 5.00 -13.62
CA ARG A 93 10.98 5.49 -14.93
C ARG A 93 12.07 5.20 -15.95
N ILE A 94 11.68 4.68 -17.11
CA ILE A 94 12.55 4.54 -18.28
C ILE A 94 12.20 5.56 -19.35
N ASP A 95 13.24 6.05 -20.04
CA ASP A 95 13.12 6.90 -21.21
C ASP A 95 14.30 6.63 -22.16
N PRO A 96 14.06 6.24 -23.42
CA PRO A 96 12.77 6.11 -24.10
C PRO A 96 11.89 4.96 -23.54
N PRO A 97 10.55 5.02 -23.73
CA PRO A 97 9.65 3.95 -23.32
C PRO A 97 9.96 2.65 -24.06
N LEU A 98 9.44 1.53 -23.57
CA LEU A 98 9.41 0.28 -24.35
C LEU A 98 8.59 0.49 -25.63
N TRP A 99 9.17 0.13 -26.78
CA TRP A 99 8.57 0.41 -28.08
C TRP A 99 7.27 -0.37 -28.32
N GLU A 100 7.20 -1.61 -27.82
CA GLU A 100 6.03 -2.47 -27.96
C GLU A 100 5.91 -3.45 -26.78
N PHE A 101 4.70 -3.94 -26.56
CA PHE A 101 4.46 -5.10 -25.71
C PHE A 101 4.57 -6.38 -26.55
N THR A 102 5.18 -7.41 -25.98
CA THR A 102 5.38 -8.70 -26.64
C THR A 102 4.61 -9.79 -25.89
N PRO A 103 4.62 -11.06 -26.35
CA PRO A 103 4.13 -12.17 -25.54
C PRO A 103 4.90 -12.33 -24.20
N TYR A 104 6.15 -11.86 -24.13
CA TYR A 104 7.04 -12.00 -22.97
C TYR A 104 7.10 -10.74 -22.10
N ILE A 105 6.74 -9.58 -22.66
CA ILE A 105 6.80 -8.28 -22.00
C ILE A 105 5.40 -7.66 -22.01
N ARG A 106 4.71 -7.77 -20.87
CA ARG A 106 3.39 -7.18 -20.67
C ARG A 106 3.26 -6.54 -19.29
N PRO A 107 2.49 -5.46 -19.16
CA PRO A 107 2.22 -4.86 -17.87
C PRO A 107 1.28 -5.75 -17.04
N ILE A 108 1.42 -5.69 -15.73
CA ILE A 108 0.45 -6.26 -14.78
C ILE A 108 -0.69 -5.27 -14.53
N CYS A 109 -1.86 -5.77 -14.10
CA CYS A 109 -2.90 -4.89 -13.55
C CYS A 109 -2.60 -4.60 -12.08
N LEU A 110 -2.99 -3.44 -11.55
CA LEU A 110 -2.99 -3.21 -10.10
C LEU A 110 -4.38 -3.48 -9.53
N ALA A 111 -4.46 -4.14 -8.38
CA ALA A 111 -5.72 -4.37 -7.70
C ALA A 111 -6.28 -3.04 -7.15
N PRO A 112 -7.51 -2.63 -7.51
CA PRO A 112 -8.21 -1.55 -6.81
C PRO A 112 -8.39 -1.89 -5.33
N SER A 113 -8.48 -0.88 -4.45
CA SER A 113 -8.55 -1.08 -2.99
C SER A 113 -9.66 -2.04 -2.56
N LEU A 114 -10.87 -1.92 -3.12
CA LEU A 114 -11.98 -2.84 -2.80
C LEU A 114 -11.70 -4.30 -3.21
N LEU A 115 -11.03 -4.51 -4.34
CA LEU A 115 -10.66 -5.85 -4.77
C LEU A 115 -9.57 -6.41 -3.87
N ALA A 116 -8.55 -5.60 -3.56
CA ALA A 116 -7.47 -5.98 -2.67
C ALA A 116 -7.99 -6.39 -1.29
N SER A 117 -8.82 -5.56 -0.66
CA SER A 117 -9.44 -5.86 0.64
C SER A 117 -10.22 -7.16 0.61
N ARG A 118 -11.07 -7.37 -0.41
CA ARG A 118 -11.82 -8.63 -0.54
C ARG A 118 -10.90 -9.84 -0.66
N ILE A 119 -9.87 -9.76 -1.49
CA ILE A 119 -8.94 -10.88 -1.72
C ILE A 119 -8.17 -11.20 -0.44
N MET A 120 -7.71 -10.19 0.29
CA MET A 120 -7.05 -10.33 1.59
C MET A 120 -7.96 -10.95 2.64
N GLU A 121 -9.24 -10.56 2.71
CA GLU A 121 -10.21 -11.13 3.67
C GLU A 121 -10.58 -12.59 3.36
N THR A 122 -10.56 -12.98 2.09
CA THR A 122 -10.91 -14.35 1.68
C THR A 122 -9.78 -15.36 1.86
N ASN A 123 -8.60 -14.93 2.35
CA ASN A 123 -7.38 -15.75 2.46
C ASN A 123 -7.07 -16.52 1.16
N ASN A 124 -7.32 -15.89 0.02
CA ASN A 124 -7.04 -16.51 -1.28
C ASN A 124 -5.54 -16.62 -1.50
N ASN A 125 -5.13 -17.67 -2.21
CA ASN A 125 -3.74 -17.84 -2.60
C ASN A 125 -3.33 -16.79 -3.64
N GLY A 126 -2.13 -16.25 -3.48
CA GLY A 126 -1.43 -15.50 -4.52
C GLY A 126 -0.19 -16.25 -4.99
N ARG A 127 0.49 -15.66 -5.97
CA ARG A 127 1.74 -16.16 -6.50
C ARG A 127 2.83 -15.11 -6.41
N VAL A 128 4.01 -15.57 -6.02
CA VAL A 128 5.26 -14.83 -6.08
C VAL A 128 6.10 -15.40 -7.21
N THR A 129 6.78 -14.54 -7.95
CA THR A 129 7.63 -14.94 -9.08
C THR A 129 8.97 -14.23 -9.04
N GLY A 130 10.05 -14.95 -9.37
CA GLY A 130 11.38 -14.35 -9.53
C GLY A 130 12.50 -15.37 -9.69
N TRP A 131 13.73 -14.94 -9.42
CA TRP A 131 14.97 -15.73 -9.53
C TRP A 131 15.66 -15.90 -8.17
N GLY A 132 14.91 -15.72 -7.09
CA GLY A 132 15.39 -15.90 -5.74
C GLY A 132 15.98 -17.28 -5.48
N GLN A 133 16.63 -17.37 -4.34
CA GLN A 133 17.09 -18.60 -3.73
C GLN A 133 15.87 -19.45 -3.37
N GLU A 134 16.02 -20.76 -3.44
CA GLU A 134 14.99 -21.72 -3.01
C GLU A 134 15.11 -22.07 -1.53
N SER A 135 16.25 -21.73 -0.90
CA SER A 135 16.55 -21.92 0.51
C SER A 135 17.71 -21.00 0.91
N LEU A 136 17.86 -20.72 2.20
CA LEU A 136 18.97 -19.88 2.74
C LEU A 136 20.39 -20.29 2.29
N LYS A 137 20.57 -21.54 1.83
CA LYS A 137 21.86 -22.10 1.44
C LYS A 137 22.01 -22.30 -0.08
N SER A 138 20.96 -22.00 -0.87
CA SER A 138 21.02 -22.13 -2.32
C SER A 138 21.51 -20.86 -3.00
N SER A 139 22.04 -20.99 -4.21
CA SER A 139 22.24 -19.83 -5.09
C SER A 139 20.90 -19.37 -5.68
N THR A 140 20.88 -18.16 -6.23
CA THR A 140 19.75 -17.67 -7.04
C THR A 140 19.44 -18.64 -8.17
N SER A 141 18.16 -18.86 -8.45
CA SER A 141 17.74 -19.76 -9.52
C SER A 141 18.15 -19.22 -10.89
N ARG A 142 18.70 -20.09 -11.74
CA ARG A 142 19.00 -19.75 -13.15
C ARG A 142 17.72 -19.38 -13.90
N PHE A 143 16.69 -20.20 -13.76
CA PHE A 143 15.40 -20.03 -14.43
C PHE A 143 14.40 -19.36 -13.49
N MET A 144 13.54 -18.50 -14.02
CA MET A 144 12.47 -17.89 -13.24
C MET A 144 11.55 -18.97 -12.66
N LYS A 145 11.17 -18.80 -11.38
CA LYS A 145 10.27 -19.69 -10.65
C LYS A 145 9.03 -18.95 -10.20
N GLU A 146 8.03 -19.73 -9.81
CA GLU A 146 6.84 -19.25 -9.12
C GLU A 146 6.54 -20.13 -7.91
N VAL A 147 5.96 -19.52 -6.88
CA VAL A 147 5.42 -20.22 -5.71
C VAL A 147 4.03 -19.66 -5.42
N GLU A 148 3.10 -20.54 -5.06
CA GLU A 148 1.76 -20.17 -4.64
C GLU A 148 1.70 -20.15 -3.11
N LEU A 149 1.24 -19.04 -2.52
CA LEU A 149 1.25 -18.79 -1.09
C LEU A 149 -0.12 -18.29 -0.62
N PRO A 150 -0.67 -18.80 0.50
CA PRO A 150 -1.89 -18.29 1.07
C PRO A 150 -1.62 -16.95 1.76
N ILE A 151 -2.55 -16.01 1.61
CA ILE A 151 -2.56 -14.80 2.44
C ILE A 151 -2.90 -15.20 3.87
N VAL A 152 -2.19 -14.61 4.83
CA VAL A 152 -2.35 -14.85 6.26
C VAL A 152 -3.14 -13.67 6.85
N ASP A 153 -3.99 -13.97 7.83
CA ASP A 153 -4.78 -12.94 8.48
C ASP A 153 -3.90 -11.96 9.28
N ARG A 154 -4.39 -10.73 9.41
CA ARG A 154 -3.62 -9.62 9.98
C ARG A 154 -3.11 -9.92 11.39
N GLN A 155 -3.95 -10.52 12.24
CA GLN A 155 -3.60 -10.81 13.63
C GLN A 155 -2.45 -11.83 13.69
N THR A 156 -2.55 -12.90 12.90
CA THR A 156 -1.47 -13.90 12.81
C THR A 156 -0.17 -13.28 12.29
N CYS A 157 -0.24 -12.36 11.31
CA CYS A 157 0.95 -11.62 10.87
C CYS A 157 1.57 -10.81 12.01
N GLU A 158 0.76 -10.01 12.72
CA GLU A 158 1.22 -9.19 13.86
C GLU A 158 1.86 -10.03 14.96
N GLU A 159 1.26 -11.17 15.30
CA GLU A 159 1.76 -12.08 16.33
C GLU A 159 3.05 -12.82 15.92
N SER A 160 3.33 -12.90 14.61
CA SER A 160 4.51 -13.58 14.07
C SER A 160 5.76 -12.70 13.97
N VAL A 161 5.63 -11.37 14.13
CA VAL A 161 6.77 -10.45 14.06
C VAL A 161 7.52 -10.44 15.38
N ASP A 162 8.80 -10.80 15.33
CA ASP A 162 9.69 -10.66 16.48
C ASP A 162 9.94 -9.16 16.78
N GLU A 163 10.04 -8.81 18.07
CA GLU A 163 10.23 -7.41 18.52
C GLU A 163 11.46 -6.72 17.91
N ASP A 164 12.46 -7.50 17.47
CA ASP A 164 13.70 -7.04 16.86
C ASP A 164 13.62 -6.87 15.33
N GLU A 165 12.54 -7.33 14.67
CA GLU A 165 12.40 -7.35 13.20
C GLU A 165 11.67 -6.13 12.61
N GLY A 166 10.97 -5.36 13.44
CA GLY A 166 10.29 -4.13 13.04
C GLY A 166 8.87 -4.02 13.58
N GLU A 167 8.07 -3.17 12.93
CA GLU A 167 6.66 -2.98 13.26
C GLU A 167 5.80 -3.32 12.04
N PHE A 168 4.79 -4.18 12.24
CA PHE A 168 3.85 -4.52 11.19
C PHE A 168 2.76 -3.45 11.03
N THR A 169 2.82 -2.70 9.94
CA THR A 169 1.92 -1.54 9.73
C THR A 169 0.67 -1.89 8.92
N ASP A 170 -0.27 -0.94 8.79
CA ASP A 170 -1.45 -1.04 7.91
C ASP A 170 -1.11 -1.04 6.40
N ASN A 171 0.15 -0.73 6.08
CA ASN A 171 0.68 -0.74 4.73
C ASN A 171 1.20 -2.11 4.30
N MET A 172 1.17 -3.11 5.18
CA MET A 172 1.73 -4.43 4.97
C MET A 172 0.67 -5.53 5.04
N PHE A 173 0.99 -6.67 4.45
CA PHE A 173 0.33 -7.96 4.69
C PHE A 173 1.38 -9.07 4.64
N CYS A 174 1.07 -10.24 5.20
CA CYS A 174 1.95 -11.40 5.13
C CYS A 174 1.27 -12.57 4.40
N ALA A 175 2.10 -13.45 3.85
CA ALA A 175 1.65 -14.65 3.14
C ALA A 175 2.69 -15.75 3.32
N GLY A 176 2.22 -17.00 3.44
CA GLY A 176 3.07 -18.15 3.67
C GLY A 176 2.31 -19.28 4.35
N TYR A 177 2.86 -20.48 4.31
CA TYR A 177 2.26 -21.61 5.01
C TYR A 177 2.74 -21.67 6.46
N PRO A 178 1.86 -21.95 7.43
CA PRO A 178 2.25 -22.09 8.84
C PRO A 178 3.23 -23.25 9.07
N ILE A 179 3.32 -24.20 8.14
CA ILE A 179 4.21 -25.36 8.20
C ILE A 179 5.21 -25.24 7.03
N ALA A 180 6.49 -25.43 7.33
CA ALA A 180 7.68 -25.36 6.49
C ALA A 180 7.67 -26.24 5.22
N LEU A 181 6.74 -26.01 4.29
CA LEU A 181 6.60 -26.80 3.06
C LEU A 181 7.09 -26.02 1.83
N HIS A 182 6.65 -24.78 1.64
CA HIS A 182 6.96 -23.94 0.48
C HIS A 182 6.88 -22.45 0.84
N ASP A 183 7.87 -21.64 0.49
CA ASP A 183 7.83 -20.18 0.71
C ASP A 183 8.72 -19.42 -0.31
N ALA A 184 8.52 -18.11 -0.43
CA ALA A 184 9.40 -17.23 -1.19
C ALA A 184 10.65 -16.89 -0.34
N CYS A 185 11.83 -17.17 -0.87
CA CYS A 185 13.09 -16.96 -0.17
C CYS A 185 13.94 -15.86 -0.86
N SER A 186 15.12 -15.56 -0.30
CA SER A 186 15.96 -14.41 -0.68
C SER A 186 16.14 -14.22 -2.18
N GLY A 187 15.83 -13.03 -2.72
CA GLY A 187 16.10 -12.68 -4.12
C GLY A 187 14.86 -12.58 -5.02
N ASP A 188 13.66 -12.80 -4.50
CA ASP A 188 12.40 -12.36 -5.15
C ASP A 188 11.97 -10.95 -4.71
N THR A 189 12.76 -10.34 -3.82
CA THR A 189 12.59 -9.01 -3.26
C THR A 189 12.30 -7.95 -4.33
N GLY A 190 11.33 -7.07 -4.07
CA GLY A 190 10.82 -6.08 -5.04
C GLY A 190 9.91 -6.67 -6.13
N GLY A 191 9.82 -8.00 -6.24
CA GLY A 191 8.93 -8.69 -7.16
C GLY A 191 7.47 -8.69 -6.74
N PRO A 192 6.57 -9.12 -7.63
CA PRO A 192 5.13 -9.07 -7.40
C PRO A 192 4.66 -10.25 -6.54
N PHE A 193 3.78 -9.95 -5.59
CA PHE A 193 2.76 -10.90 -5.15
C PHE A 193 1.49 -10.61 -5.95
N ALA A 194 1.05 -11.57 -6.77
CA ALA A 194 -0.05 -11.39 -7.70
C ALA A 194 -1.06 -12.54 -7.65
N PHE A 195 -2.32 -12.24 -7.97
CA PHE A 195 -3.37 -13.25 -8.09
C PHE A 195 -4.06 -13.16 -9.44
N ARG A 196 -4.65 -14.26 -9.88
CA ARG A 196 -5.44 -14.32 -11.10
C ARG A 196 -6.91 -14.11 -10.76
N HIS A 197 -7.53 -13.09 -11.32
CA HIS A 197 -8.95 -12.80 -11.11
C HIS A 197 -9.83 -13.57 -12.12
N ASP A 198 -11.14 -13.64 -11.84
CA ASP A 198 -12.14 -14.34 -12.66
C ASP A 198 -12.27 -13.76 -14.08
N ASP A 199 -11.83 -12.51 -14.30
CA ASP A 199 -11.74 -11.91 -15.64
C ASP A 199 -10.57 -12.46 -16.48
N GLY A 200 -9.79 -13.38 -15.91
CA GLY A 200 -8.66 -14.06 -16.51
C GLY A 200 -7.33 -13.31 -16.41
N ARG A 201 -7.31 -12.10 -15.85
CA ARG A 201 -6.10 -11.25 -15.75
C ARG A 201 -5.39 -11.41 -14.41
N TRP A 202 -4.13 -11.04 -14.41
CA TRP A 202 -3.28 -10.99 -13.21
C TRP A 202 -3.28 -9.59 -12.61
N TYR A 203 -3.49 -9.54 -11.30
CA TYR A 203 -3.46 -8.31 -10.51
C TYR A 203 -2.36 -8.41 -9.46
N GLN A 204 -1.51 -7.39 -9.38
CA GLN A 204 -0.55 -7.25 -8.32
C GLN A 204 -1.24 -6.75 -7.06
N LEU A 205 -1.09 -7.49 -5.97
CA LEU A 205 -1.59 -7.16 -4.65
C LEU A 205 -0.47 -6.57 -3.77
N GLY A 206 0.74 -7.13 -3.89
CA GLY A 206 1.88 -6.76 -3.06
C GLY A 206 3.22 -6.68 -3.79
N ILE A 207 4.20 -6.13 -3.09
CA ILE A 207 5.62 -6.13 -3.45
C ILE A 207 6.34 -6.94 -2.37
N VAL A 208 7.17 -7.91 -2.76
CA VAL A 208 8.00 -8.69 -1.83
C VAL A 208 8.94 -7.72 -1.09
N SER A 209 8.89 -7.67 0.24
CA SER A 209 9.62 -6.70 1.04
C SER A 209 10.63 -7.37 1.98
N TRP A 210 10.19 -7.80 3.17
CA TRP A 210 11.04 -8.32 4.25
C TRP A 210 10.46 -9.60 4.87
N GLY A 211 11.06 -10.06 5.97
CA GLY A 211 10.66 -11.25 6.71
C GLY A 211 10.80 -12.50 5.86
N ILE A 212 12.02 -12.75 5.38
CA ILE A 212 12.30 -13.79 4.40
C ILE A 212 12.12 -15.17 5.06
N GLY A 213 10.89 -15.67 5.07
CA GLY A 213 10.56 -17.04 5.40
C GLY A 213 11.15 -17.95 4.33
N CYS A 214 12.36 -18.46 4.54
CA CYS A 214 12.89 -19.52 3.68
C CYS A 214 12.27 -20.89 4.06
N ALA A 215 10.95 -20.90 4.25
CA ALA A 215 10.13 -21.98 4.78
C ALA A 215 10.54 -22.43 6.19
N PHE A 216 10.71 -21.50 7.14
CA PHE A 216 10.75 -21.87 8.56
C PHE A 216 9.34 -21.99 9.13
N GLU A 217 9.15 -22.90 10.07
CA GLU A 217 7.86 -23.10 10.73
C GLU A 217 7.53 -21.88 11.59
N GLY A 218 6.37 -21.27 11.36
CA GLY A 218 5.92 -20.07 12.08
C GLY A 218 6.42 -18.73 11.51
N GLU A 219 7.21 -18.73 10.43
CA GLU A 219 7.64 -17.50 9.75
C GLU A 219 6.83 -17.28 8.46
N TYR A 220 6.61 -16.01 8.10
CA TYR A 220 5.87 -15.61 6.90
C TYR A 220 6.64 -14.56 6.11
N GLY A 221 6.45 -14.54 4.78
CA GLY A 221 6.89 -13.43 3.95
C GLY A 221 6.05 -12.17 4.17
N PHE A 222 6.68 -10.99 4.23
CA PHE A 222 6.01 -9.70 4.37
C PHE A 222 6.06 -8.90 3.07
N TYR A 223 4.93 -8.26 2.75
CA TYR A 223 4.68 -7.62 1.48
C TYR A 223 4.11 -6.21 1.66
N THR A 224 4.64 -5.24 0.90
CA THR A 224 4.04 -3.90 0.80
C THR A 224 2.72 -3.98 0.05
N SER A 225 1.61 -3.54 0.65
CA SER A 225 0.27 -3.54 0.05
C SER A 225 0.13 -2.45 -1.01
N VAL A 226 0.19 -2.82 -2.30
CA VAL A 226 0.15 -1.87 -3.42
C VAL A 226 -1.13 -1.03 -3.42
N SER A 227 -2.24 -1.60 -2.95
CA SER A 227 -3.53 -0.92 -2.89
C SER A 227 -3.55 0.33 -1.99
N ARG A 228 -2.64 0.42 -1.02
CA ARG A 228 -2.45 1.58 -0.13
C ARG A 228 -1.77 2.75 -0.84
N TYR A 229 -1.03 2.49 -1.93
CA TYR A 229 -0.22 3.48 -2.63
C TYR A 229 -0.81 3.94 -3.97
N LEU A 230 -2.05 3.56 -4.30
CA LEU A 230 -2.68 3.95 -5.58
C LEU A 230 -2.73 5.48 -5.75
N HIS A 231 -2.97 6.24 -4.67
CA HIS A 231 -2.94 7.70 -4.70
C HIS A 231 -1.52 8.24 -4.94
N TRP A 232 -0.52 7.69 -4.24
CA TRP A 232 0.89 8.05 -4.44
C TRP A 232 1.33 7.79 -5.89
N LEU A 233 1.01 6.61 -6.45
CA LEU A 233 1.30 6.27 -7.85
C LEU A 233 0.69 7.28 -8.83
N ARG A 234 -0.57 7.68 -8.61
CA ARG A 234 -1.23 8.73 -9.41
C ARG A 234 -0.53 10.08 -9.29
N SER A 235 -0.08 10.46 -8.09
CA SER A 235 0.67 11.72 -7.87
C SER A 235 1.97 11.78 -8.67
N LYS A 236 2.54 10.63 -9.07
CA LYS A 236 3.73 10.51 -9.93
C LYS A 236 3.41 10.40 -11.42
N ASN A 237 2.15 10.63 -11.81
CA ASN A 237 1.64 10.46 -13.18
C ASN A 237 1.81 9.03 -13.74
N VAL A 238 1.77 8.01 -12.86
CA VAL A 238 1.71 6.62 -13.30
C VAL A 238 0.31 6.33 -13.82
N THR A 239 0.21 5.95 -15.09
CA THR A 239 -1.08 5.54 -15.68
C THR A 239 -1.27 4.05 -15.42
N VAL A 240 -2.10 3.71 -14.44
CA VAL A 240 -2.37 2.32 -14.10
C VAL A 240 -3.29 1.71 -15.15
N ALA A 241 -2.87 0.61 -15.76
CA ALA A 241 -3.73 -0.18 -16.64
C ALA A 241 -4.82 -0.88 -15.79
N TYR A 242 -5.98 -0.25 -15.65
CA TYR A 242 -7.19 -0.95 -15.21
C TYR A 242 -7.73 -1.78 -16.38
N SER A 243 -8.08 -3.04 -16.13
CA SER A 243 -8.85 -3.82 -17.10
C SER A 243 -10.13 -3.07 -17.43
N SER A 244 -10.44 -2.83 -18.71
CA SER A 244 -11.70 -2.20 -19.11
C SER A 244 -12.92 -2.94 -18.56
N ASN A 245 -12.83 -4.26 -18.30
CA ASN A 245 -13.89 -5.04 -17.69
C ASN A 245 -13.93 -4.92 -16.15
N VAL A 246 -12.81 -4.64 -15.48
CA VAL A 246 -12.78 -4.29 -14.05
C VAL A 246 -13.18 -2.84 -13.85
N ALA A 247 -12.68 -1.90 -14.65
CA ALA A 247 -13.20 -0.54 -14.68
C ALA A 247 -14.71 -0.52 -14.93
N ARG A 248 -15.24 -1.38 -15.82
CA ARG A 248 -16.70 -1.45 -16.10
C ARG A 248 -17.50 -2.23 -15.06
N ARG A 249 -17.00 -3.33 -14.49
CA ARG A 249 -17.69 -4.05 -13.38
C ARG A 249 -17.59 -3.31 -12.04
N PHE A 250 -16.52 -2.56 -11.79
CA PHE A 250 -16.38 -1.71 -10.60
C PHE A 250 -17.04 -0.33 -10.80
N ASN A 251 -17.16 0.21 -12.03
CA ASN A 251 -18.05 1.36 -12.30
C ASN A 251 -19.53 0.99 -12.33
N GLU A 252 -19.92 -0.24 -12.68
CA GLU A 252 -21.34 -0.63 -12.75
C GLU A 252 -21.89 -1.24 -11.45
N SER A 253 -21.11 -1.30 -10.37
CA SER A 253 -21.66 -1.66 -9.05
C SER A 253 -20.89 -1.11 -7.87
N GLN A 254 -20.61 0.20 -7.84
CA GLN A 254 -21.13 1.11 -6.81
C GLN A 254 -21.08 2.54 -7.36
N PRO A 255 -22.13 3.37 -7.19
CA PRO A 255 -21.94 4.81 -7.31
C PRO A 255 -20.77 5.20 -6.40
N ILE A 256 -19.92 6.15 -6.80
CA ILE A 256 -19.02 6.83 -5.85
C ILE A 256 -19.90 7.14 -4.64
N GLU A 257 -19.60 6.53 -3.49
CA GLU A 257 -20.53 6.54 -2.38
C GLU A 257 -20.76 8.00 -2.04
N ALA A 258 -21.99 8.48 -2.26
CA ALA A 258 -22.32 9.88 -2.03
C ALA A 258 -21.90 10.20 -0.59
N LEU A 259 -21.15 11.27 -0.41
CA LEU A 259 -20.61 11.60 0.90
C LEU A 259 -21.76 11.67 1.89
N ALA A 260 -21.71 10.82 2.92
CA ALA A 260 -22.72 10.68 3.94
C ALA A 260 -22.08 10.43 5.30
N PHE A 261 -22.79 10.73 6.38
CA PHE A 261 -22.35 10.32 7.72
C PHE A 261 -22.84 8.90 8.01
N THR A 262 -21.93 7.98 8.34
CA THR A 262 -22.24 6.62 8.82
C THR A 262 -22.63 6.65 10.28
N VAL A 263 -21.95 7.48 11.07
CA VAL A 263 -22.25 7.72 12.49
C VAL A 263 -22.23 9.21 12.74
N ARG A 264 -23.28 9.70 13.42
CA ARG A 264 -23.35 11.07 13.92
C ARG A 264 -24.14 11.14 15.21
N SER A 265 -23.77 12.06 16.10
CA SER A 265 -24.55 12.32 17.31
C SER A 265 -25.96 12.82 16.99
N PRO A 266 -26.92 12.68 17.94
CA PRO A 266 -28.26 13.23 17.77
C PRO A 266 -28.27 14.74 17.52
N SER A 267 -29.22 15.21 16.70
CA SER A 267 -29.39 16.64 16.41
C SER A 267 -29.67 17.50 17.65
N THR A 268 -30.17 16.89 18.72
CA THR A 268 -30.32 17.51 20.04
C THR A 268 -29.85 16.51 21.08
N LEU A 269 -28.92 16.92 21.94
CA LEU A 269 -28.39 16.10 23.02
C LEU A 269 -28.56 16.87 24.33
N THR A 270 -29.26 16.28 25.29
CA THR A 270 -29.45 16.85 26.63
C THR A 270 -28.74 15.97 27.64
N VAL A 271 -27.82 16.56 28.40
CA VAL A 271 -27.00 15.84 29.40
C VAL A 271 -27.03 16.56 30.74
N ALA A 272 -26.88 15.81 31.82
CA ALA A 272 -26.75 16.38 33.16
C ALA A 272 -25.35 17.00 33.35
N ALA A 273 -25.27 18.10 34.10
CA ALA A 273 -24.00 18.67 34.54
C ALA A 273 -23.11 17.61 35.20
N GLY A 274 -21.81 17.66 34.92
CA GLY A 274 -20.81 16.68 35.37
C GLY A 274 -20.67 15.44 34.47
N SER A 275 -21.47 15.32 33.40
CA SER A 275 -21.31 14.23 32.42
C SER A 275 -20.20 14.56 31.42
N ALA A 276 -19.39 13.56 31.06
CA ALA A 276 -18.55 13.61 29.86
C ALA A 276 -19.42 13.39 28.61
N VAL A 277 -19.08 14.07 27.51
CA VAL A 277 -19.88 14.03 26.27
C VAL A 277 -18.98 13.85 25.07
N ASP A 278 -19.36 12.96 24.16
CA ASP A 278 -18.73 12.82 22.85
C ASP A 278 -19.70 13.24 21.74
N LEU A 279 -19.26 14.19 20.92
CA LEU A 279 -19.91 14.50 19.64
C LEU A 279 -19.15 13.82 18.52
N GLU A 280 -19.87 13.05 17.70
CA GLU A 280 -19.33 12.15 16.71
C GLU A 280 -19.74 12.56 15.30
N CYS A 281 -18.78 12.50 14.37
CA CYS A 281 -18.99 12.70 12.93
C CYS A 281 -18.09 11.77 12.11
N PHE A 282 -18.63 10.62 11.73
CA PHE A 282 -17.92 9.64 10.91
C PHE A 282 -18.49 9.67 9.49
N PRO A 283 -17.71 10.12 8.49
CA PRO A 283 -18.09 9.97 7.09
C PRO A 283 -17.98 8.51 6.65
N ASN A 284 -18.76 8.11 5.64
CA ASN A 284 -18.61 6.81 4.96
C ASN A 284 -17.30 6.67 4.18
N ARG A 285 -16.67 7.81 3.89
CA ARG A 285 -15.48 7.92 3.05
C ARG A 285 -14.23 8.22 3.86
N GLY A 286 -13.24 7.32 3.80
CA GLY A 286 -11.97 7.47 4.50
C GLY A 286 -11.07 8.59 3.96
N ASP A 287 -11.35 9.09 2.76
CA ASP A 287 -10.70 10.24 2.14
C ASP A 287 -11.38 11.58 2.49
N ALA A 288 -12.44 11.57 3.31
CA ALA A 288 -13.13 12.79 3.73
C ALA A 288 -12.38 13.53 4.86
N SER A 289 -12.17 14.83 4.66
CA SER A 289 -11.71 15.73 5.72
C SER A 289 -12.87 16.20 6.57
N VAL A 290 -12.70 16.30 7.90
CA VAL A 290 -13.73 16.77 8.84
C VAL A 290 -13.28 18.06 9.55
N GLN A 291 -14.14 19.09 9.52
CA GLN A 291 -13.93 20.35 10.23
C GLN A 291 -15.09 20.64 11.20
N TRP A 292 -14.76 20.89 12.46
CA TRP A 292 -15.73 21.26 13.49
C TRP A 292 -15.98 22.77 13.56
N PHE A 293 -17.19 23.14 13.98
CA PHE A 293 -17.66 24.51 14.13
C PHE A 293 -18.43 24.67 15.45
N ILE A 294 -18.27 25.84 16.07
CA ILE A 294 -19.06 26.29 17.22
C ILE A 294 -19.76 27.58 16.80
N ASN A 295 -21.09 27.62 16.87
CA ASN A 295 -21.89 28.77 16.42
C ASN A 295 -21.49 29.25 15.00
N ASN A 296 -21.34 28.30 14.07
CA ASN A 296 -20.89 28.50 12.68
C ASN A 296 -19.48 29.10 12.49
N ARG A 297 -18.63 29.10 13.53
CA ARG A 297 -17.22 29.49 13.40
C ARG A 297 -16.33 28.25 13.47
N PRO A 298 -15.37 28.08 12.54
CA PRO A 298 -14.49 26.93 12.56
C PRO A 298 -13.68 26.92 13.85
N VAL A 299 -13.64 25.77 14.51
CA VAL A 299 -12.84 25.59 15.73
C VAL A 299 -11.37 25.59 15.33
N ARG A 300 -10.67 26.65 15.72
CA ARG A 300 -9.22 26.79 15.54
C ARG A 300 -8.44 26.60 16.85
N ASN A 301 -9.05 27.05 17.95
CA ASN A 301 -8.54 26.87 19.30
C ASN A 301 -9.67 26.26 20.13
N LEU A 302 -9.33 25.24 20.90
CA LEU A 302 -10.26 24.61 21.83
C LEU A 302 -10.27 25.39 23.15
N VAL A 303 -11.42 25.37 23.83
CA VAL A 303 -11.54 25.87 25.20
C VAL A 303 -11.13 24.77 26.18
N GLU A 304 -10.76 25.15 27.40
CA GLU A 304 -10.41 24.21 28.46
C GLU A 304 -11.54 23.20 28.69
N GLY A 305 -11.18 21.92 28.80
CA GLY A 305 -12.14 20.81 28.94
C GLY A 305 -12.74 20.29 27.64
N VAL A 306 -12.31 20.77 26.46
CA VAL A 306 -12.76 20.25 25.16
C VAL A 306 -11.55 19.82 24.32
N ARG A 307 -11.57 18.59 23.79
CA ARG A 307 -10.49 18.06 22.95
C ARG A 307 -10.99 17.29 21.74
N PHE A 308 -10.22 17.32 20.67
CA PHE A 308 -10.37 16.35 19.59
C PHE A 308 -9.74 15.02 20.03
N LEU A 309 -10.39 13.90 19.75
CA LEU A 309 -9.71 12.59 19.81
C LEU A 309 -8.73 12.46 18.62
N PRO A 310 -7.75 11.54 18.66
CA PRO A 310 -6.69 11.46 17.65
C PRO A 310 -7.15 11.43 16.20
N SER A 311 -8.34 10.89 15.91
CA SER A 311 -8.93 10.85 14.57
C SER A 311 -9.50 12.20 14.07
N GLY A 312 -9.71 13.17 14.96
CA GLY A 312 -10.41 14.43 14.66
C GLY A 312 -11.91 14.28 14.42
N LEU A 313 -12.43 13.05 14.40
CA LEU A 313 -13.83 12.72 14.12
C LEU A 313 -14.75 12.84 15.35
N VAL A 314 -14.15 12.97 16.53
CA VAL A 314 -14.86 13.07 17.81
C VAL A 314 -14.40 14.33 18.53
N LEU A 315 -15.37 15.14 18.96
CA LEU A 315 -15.19 16.27 19.86
C LEU A 315 -15.63 15.85 21.27
N HIS A 316 -14.63 15.65 22.14
CA HIS A 316 -14.82 15.20 23.52
C HIS A 316 -14.91 16.40 24.46
N PHE A 317 -15.87 16.34 25.38
CA PHE A 317 -16.03 17.28 26.48
C PHE A 317 -15.78 16.57 27.81
N ASP A 318 -14.85 17.11 28.60
CA ASP A 318 -14.68 16.75 30.01
C ASP A 318 -15.93 17.13 30.81
N ALA A 319 -16.08 16.57 32.02
CA ALA A 319 -17.25 16.76 32.88
C ALA A 319 -17.66 18.24 33.00
N ILE A 320 -18.73 18.63 32.33
CA ILE A 320 -19.10 20.05 32.23
C ILE A 320 -19.93 20.46 33.46
N GLU A 321 -19.34 21.25 34.36
CA GLU A 321 -19.96 21.60 35.65
C GLU A 321 -21.11 22.61 35.55
N ASN A 322 -21.14 23.45 34.51
CA ASN A 322 -22.13 24.52 34.37
C ASN A 322 -23.18 24.22 33.30
N SER A 323 -24.42 24.67 33.53
CA SER A 323 -25.48 24.61 32.52
C SER A 323 -25.17 25.55 31.36
N PHE A 324 -25.23 25.05 30.12
CA PHE A 324 -25.12 25.88 28.93
C PHE A 324 -25.87 25.25 27.75
N SER A 325 -26.11 26.04 26.71
CA SER A 325 -26.57 25.53 25.41
C SER A 325 -25.76 26.17 24.29
N ALA A 326 -25.28 25.33 23.36
CA ALA A 326 -24.54 25.77 22.19
C ALA A 326 -24.84 24.89 20.98
N VAL A 327 -24.67 25.47 19.78
CA VAL A 327 -24.79 24.74 18.52
C VAL A 327 -23.40 24.39 18.01
N TYR A 328 -23.17 23.09 17.87
CA TYR A 328 -21.99 22.52 17.25
C TYR A 328 -22.34 22.02 15.86
N SER A 329 -21.39 22.06 14.94
CA SER A 329 -21.55 21.36 13.66
C SER A 329 -20.23 20.79 13.18
N CYS A 330 -20.30 19.77 12.35
CA CYS A 330 -19.16 19.24 11.64
C CYS A 330 -19.47 19.28 10.14
N GLU A 331 -18.49 19.67 9.33
CA GLU A 331 -18.54 19.52 7.87
C GLU A 331 -17.56 18.44 7.45
N ALA A 332 -18.05 17.47 6.67
CA ALA A 332 -17.20 16.53 5.96
C ALA A 332 -17.08 16.99 4.50
N ARG A 333 -15.86 16.94 3.96
CA ARG A 333 -15.54 17.39 2.60
C ARG A 333 -14.66 16.38 1.88
N VAL A 334 -15.04 16.07 0.64
CA VAL A 334 -14.27 15.27 -0.31
C VAL A 334 -14.14 16.05 -1.61
N ASN A 335 -12.96 15.97 -2.23
CA ASN A 335 -12.71 16.51 -3.56
C ASN A 335 -12.21 15.37 -4.45
N ASP A 336 -13.04 14.91 -5.39
CA ASP A 336 -12.73 13.81 -6.30
C ASP A 336 -13.01 14.18 -7.78
N GLU A 337 -12.96 13.19 -8.67
CA GLU A 337 -13.11 13.38 -10.12
C GLU A 337 -14.52 13.86 -10.53
N GLU A 338 -15.56 13.69 -9.69
CA GLU A 338 -16.91 14.21 -9.92
C GLU A 338 -17.13 15.62 -9.34
N GLY A 339 -16.15 16.13 -8.59
CA GLY A 339 -16.13 17.46 -8.01
C GLY A 339 -16.14 17.45 -6.49
N GLU A 340 -16.45 18.60 -5.91
CA GLU A 340 -16.47 18.78 -4.46
C GLU A 340 -17.81 18.35 -3.86
N GLN A 341 -17.76 17.42 -2.91
CA GLN A 341 -18.89 17.05 -2.07
C GLN A 341 -18.69 17.60 -0.66
N VAL A 342 -19.72 18.25 -0.11
CA VAL A 342 -19.72 18.78 1.26
C VAL A 342 -21.02 18.42 1.94
N ILE A 343 -20.94 17.81 3.12
CA ILE A 343 -22.09 17.57 3.99
C ILE A 343 -21.86 18.16 5.37
N ARG A 344 -22.94 18.57 6.05
CA ARG A 344 -22.88 19.16 7.39
C ARG A 344 -23.88 18.47 8.33
N ALA A 345 -23.45 18.15 9.54
CA ALA A 345 -24.32 17.75 10.64
C ALA A 345 -24.31 18.83 11.73
N ASN A 346 -25.49 19.13 12.29
CA ASN A 346 -25.66 20.11 13.36
C ASN A 346 -26.14 19.41 14.62
N PHE A 347 -25.61 19.83 15.77
CA PHE A 347 -25.88 19.28 17.10
C PHE A 347 -26.18 20.42 18.06
N GLN A 348 -27.36 20.38 18.67
CA GLN A 348 -27.69 21.27 19.79
C GLN A 348 -27.37 20.53 21.09
N LEU A 349 -26.29 20.92 21.76
CA LEU A 349 -25.94 20.40 23.07
C LEU A 349 -26.59 21.28 24.15
N GLN A 350 -27.33 20.64 25.06
CA GLN A 350 -27.94 21.27 26.23
C GLN A 350 -27.43 20.56 27.49
N VAL A 351 -26.68 21.27 28.31
CA VAL A 351 -26.28 20.78 29.64
C VAL A 351 -27.23 21.37 30.67
N THR A 352 -28.00 20.52 31.34
CA THR A 352 -28.91 20.93 32.41
C THR A 352 -28.16 20.92 33.74
N GLY A 353 -28.29 22.00 34.51
CA GLY A 353 -27.80 22.04 35.89
C GLY A 353 -28.54 21.03 36.76
N ALA A 354 -27.90 20.58 37.83
CA ALA A 354 -28.54 19.81 38.89
C ALA A 354 -29.54 20.66 39.69
#